data_AF-U6DAA1-F1
#
_entry.id   AF-U6DAA1-F1
#
_cell.length_a   1.000
_cell.length_b   1.000
_cell.length_c   1.000
_cell.angle_alpha   90.00
_cell.angle_beta   90.00
_cell.angle_gamma   90.00
#
_symmetry.space_group_name_H-M   'P 1'
#
loop_
_entity.id
_entity.type
_entity.pdbx_description
1 polymer ?
#
loop_
_entity_poly.entity_id
_entity_poly.type
_entity_poly.pdbx_seq_one_letter_code
_entity_poly.pdbx_strand_id
1 'polypeptide(L)'
;YPCPPHFHHLGSDLARALLEFAQGRPLGARGLDWLKVHLVNLTGLKKRESLQARLAFADEVMEDILDSADRPMTGRKWWMHVDEPWQALACCMEIARAVRAPDPAAYVSHFPVHQDGSCNGLQHYAALGRDSVGAASVNLLPSDVPQDVYSGVAAQVEVFRKQDAKRGVRVAQVLEGFISRKVVKQTVMTVVYGVTRYGGRLQIERRLRELSDFPQEFVWEASHYLVRQVFNSLQEMFSGTRAIQHWLTESARLIAHTGSAVQWVTPLGIPIIQPYHQDAKVLIAGGMQSLTFSQSGDTSQKPNTLKQRNGFPPNFIHSLDSSHMMLTALHCYRKGLTFV
;
A
#
# COMPACT_ATOMS: atom_id res chain seq x y z
N TYR A 1 15.08 -0.32 4.07
CA TYR A 1 15.34 0.16 2.69
C TYR A 1 16.73 -0.29 2.27
N PRO A 2 16.92 -0.68 1.00
CA PRO A 2 18.24 -0.93 0.42
C PRO A 2 19.14 0.30 0.51
N CYS A 3 20.44 0.10 0.76
CA CYS A 3 21.41 1.19 0.74
C CYS A 3 21.66 1.78 -0.67
N PRO A 4 21.77 0.96 -1.75
CA PRO A 4 21.93 1.49 -3.10
C PRO A 4 20.64 2.19 -3.55
N PRO A 5 20.68 3.48 -3.95
CA PRO A 5 19.46 4.26 -4.20
C PRO A 5 18.94 4.17 -5.64
N HIS A 6 19.76 3.73 -6.61
CA HIS A 6 19.42 3.82 -8.03
C HIS A 6 18.68 2.60 -8.56
N PHE A 7 19.12 1.39 -8.22
CA PHE A 7 18.55 0.14 -8.74
C PHE A 7 18.40 -0.87 -7.61
N HIS A 8 17.16 -1.19 -7.28
CA HIS A 8 16.79 -2.11 -6.22
C HIS A 8 15.33 -2.59 -6.35
N HIS A 9 14.99 -3.69 -5.68
CA HIS A 9 13.66 -4.33 -5.74
C HIS A 9 12.51 -3.49 -5.13
N LEU A 10 12.79 -2.45 -4.34
CA LEU A 10 11.76 -1.48 -3.92
C LEU A 10 11.39 -0.44 -5.00
N GLY A 11 11.98 -0.50 -6.20
CA GLY A 11 11.75 0.45 -7.29
C GLY A 11 10.39 0.28 -7.98
N SER A 12 10.31 0.79 -9.22
CA SER A 12 9.12 0.65 -10.08
C SER A 12 8.88 -0.80 -10.52
N ASP A 13 7.73 -1.06 -11.13
CA ASP A 13 7.38 -2.35 -11.76
C ASP A 13 8.53 -2.89 -12.65
N LEU A 14 9.08 -2.04 -13.53
CA LEU A 14 10.22 -2.41 -14.37
C LEU A 14 11.46 -2.81 -13.54
N ALA A 15 11.80 -2.05 -12.50
CA ALA A 15 12.96 -2.39 -11.67
C ALA A 15 12.79 -3.73 -10.94
N ARG A 16 11.55 -4.05 -10.51
CA ARG A 16 11.22 -5.35 -9.91
C ARG A 16 11.30 -6.49 -10.92
N ALA A 17 10.75 -6.29 -12.12
CA ALA A 17 10.75 -7.30 -13.18
C ALA A 17 12.15 -7.66 -13.68
N LEU A 18 13.11 -6.76 -13.54
CA LEU A 18 14.52 -6.99 -13.90
C LEU A 18 15.31 -7.80 -12.86
N LEU A 19 14.74 -8.06 -11.67
CA LEU A 19 15.41 -8.70 -10.56
C LEU A 19 14.74 -10.04 -10.22
N GLU A 20 15.55 -11.09 -10.12
CA GLU A 20 15.16 -12.42 -9.64
C GLU A 20 16.14 -12.90 -8.56
N PHE A 21 15.81 -13.98 -7.86
CA PHE A 21 16.75 -14.57 -6.92
C PHE A 21 17.91 -15.24 -7.67
N ALA A 22 19.14 -14.90 -7.31
CA ALA A 22 20.32 -15.57 -7.88
C ALA A 22 20.33 -17.09 -7.57
N GLN A 23 19.89 -17.46 -6.36
CA GLN A 23 19.72 -18.86 -5.97
C GLN A 23 18.28 -19.30 -6.22
N GLY A 24 18.10 -20.23 -7.15
CA GLY A 24 16.80 -20.83 -7.44
C GLY A 24 16.43 -21.97 -6.48
N ARG A 25 15.15 -22.37 -6.51
CA ARG A 25 14.64 -23.54 -5.80
C ARG A 25 13.69 -24.36 -6.67
N PRO A 26 13.70 -25.70 -6.55
CA PRO A 26 12.68 -26.54 -7.21
C PRO A 26 11.27 -26.13 -6.79
N LEU A 27 10.34 -26.05 -7.75
CA LEU A 27 8.95 -25.65 -7.49
C LEU A 27 8.23 -26.61 -6.53
N GLY A 28 8.53 -27.90 -6.61
CA GLY A 28 7.81 -28.94 -5.89
C GLY A 28 6.33 -29.01 -6.28
N ALA A 29 5.53 -29.69 -5.46
CA ALA A 29 4.15 -30.04 -5.79
C ALA A 29 3.20 -28.84 -5.99
N ARG A 30 3.50 -27.68 -5.39
CA ARG A 30 2.62 -26.49 -5.40
C ARG A 30 3.27 -25.23 -5.95
N GLY A 31 4.56 -25.27 -6.32
CA GLY A 31 5.27 -24.07 -6.74
C GLY A 31 4.68 -23.46 -8.01
N LEU A 32 4.31 -24.32 -8.98
CA LEU A 32 3.66 -23.87 -10.22
C LEU A 32 2.31 -23.20 -9.95
N ASP A 33 1.51 -23.73 -9.03
CA ASP A 33 0.22 -23.12 -8.65
C ASP A 33 0.43 -21.74 -8.02
N TRP A 34 1.45 -21.59 -7.17
CA TRP A 34 1.80 -20.29 -6.59
C TRP A 34 2.31 -19.30 -7.63
N LEU A 35 3.05 -19.73 -8.65
CA LEU A 35 3.42 -18.86 -9.78
C LEU A 35 2.18 -18.39 -10.56
N LYS A 36 1.25 -19.30 -10.86
CA LYS A 36 -0.01 -18.98 -11.54
C LYS A 36 -0.85 -17.99 -10.75
N VAL A 37 -1.05 -18.24 -9.45
CA VAL A 37 -1.75 -17.32 -8.54
C VAL A 37 -1.05 -15.97 -8.48
N HIS A 38 0.29 -15.96 -8.43
CA HIS A 38 1.08 -14.74 -8.42
C HIS A 38 0.89 -13.93 -9.70
N LEU A 39 0.93 -14.57 -10.87
CA LEU A 39 0.65 -13.90 -12.15
C LEU A 39 -0.72 -13.25 -12.13
N VAL A 40 -1.76 -13.96 -11.69
CA VAL A 40 -3.12 -13.40 -11.60
C VAL A 40 -3.17 -12.21 -10.65
N ASN A 41 -2.44 -12.23 -9.55
CA ASN A 41 -2.34 -11.07 -8.65
C ASN A 41 -1.72 -9.84 -9.34
N LEU A 42 -0.65 -10.04 -10.14
CA LEU A 42 -0.02 -8.99 -10.93
C LEU A 42 -0.95 -8.42 -12.00
N THR A 43 -1.91 -9.22 -12.49
CA THR A 43 -2.85 -8.73 -13.51
C THR A 43 -3.78 -7.63 -12.97
N GLY A 44 -4.02 -7.65 -11.66
CA GLY A 44 -5.02 -6.81 -11.02
C GLY A 44 -6.46 -7.35 -11.10
N LEU A 45 -6.68 -8.45 -11.84
CA LEU A 45 -7.96 -9.13 -11.99
C LEU A 45 -8.23 -10.06 -10.80
N LYS A 46 -9.48 -10.51 -10.65
CA LYS A 46 -9.89 -11.54 -9.65
C LYS A 46 -9.49 -11.21 -8.20
N LYS A 47 -9.29 -9.92 -7.85
CA LYS A 47 -8.87 -9.47 -6.50
C LYS A 47 -9.81 -9.89 -5.37
N ARG A 48 -11.10 -10.05 -5.67
CA ARG A 48 -12.15 -10.46 -4.73
C ARG A 48 -12.40 -11.98 -4.72
N GLU A 49 -11.71 -12.71 -5.57
CA GLU A 49 -11.89 -14.14 -5.75
C GLU A 49 -10.92 -14.92 -4.86
N SER A 50 -11.30 -16.16 -4.54
CA SER A 50 -10.49 -17.11 -3.79
C SER A 50 -9.21 -17.52 -4.55
N LEU A 51 -8.25 -18.11 -3.85
CA LEU A 51 -7.03 -18.62 -4.48
C LEU A 51 -7.32 -19.67 -5.56
N GLN A 52 -8.32 -20.53 -5.33
CA GLN A 52 -8.74 -21.55 -6.30
C GLN A 52 -9.29 -20.93 -7.58
N ALA A 53 -10.12 -19.90 -7.46
CA ALA A 53 -10.66 -19.18 -8.62
C ALA A 53 -9.58 -18.41 -9.39
N ARG A 54 -8.55 -17.90 -8.71
CA ARG A 54 -7.37 -17.31 -9.37
C ARG A 54 -6.56 -18.35 -10.14
N LEU A 55 -6.34 -19.52 -9.54
CA LEU A 55 -5.65 -20.62 -10.21
C LEU A 55 -6.39 -21.07 -11.48
N ALA A 56 -7.72 -21.29 -11.37
CA ALA A 56 -8.56 -21.65 -12.51
C ALA A 56 -8.53 -20.59 -13.62
N PHE A 57 -8.53 -19.31 -13.27
CA PHE A 57 -8.40 -18.23 -14.26
C PHE A 57 -7.03 -18.24 -14.96
N ALA A 58 -5.95 -18.55 -14.24
CA ALA A 58 -4.62 -18.68 -14.85
C ALA A 58 -4.58 -19.83 -15.88
N ASP A 59 -5.26 -20.93 -15.60
CA ASP A 59 -5.38 -22.07 -16.51
C ASP A 59 -6.24 -21.72 -17.73
N GLU A 60 -7.33 -20.95 -17.55
CA GLU A 60 -8.19 -20.45 -18.63
C GLU A 60 -7.42 -19.58 -19.64
N VAL A 61 -6.53 -18.71 -19.15
CA VAL A 61 -5.76 -17.78 -19.99
C VAL A 61 -4.36 -18.31 -20.36
N MET A 62 -4.10 -19.61 -20.20
CA MET A 62 -2.77 -20.21 -20.42
C MET A 62 -2.21 -19.93 -21.82
N GLU A 63 -3.05 -19.88 -22.85
CA GLU A 63 -2.60 -19.53 -24.20
C GLU A 63 -2.08 -18.09 -24.30
N ASP A 64 -2.71 -17.14 -23.62
CA ASP A 64 -2.26 -15.74 -23.58
C ASP A 64 -0.95 -15.59 -22.80
N ILE A 65 -0.79 -16.41 -21.74
CA ILE A 65 0.45 -16.50 -20.95
C ILE A 65 1.60 -16.97 -21.84
N LEU A 66 1.41 -18.07 -22.56
CA LEU A 66 2.44 -18.64 -23.44
C LEU A 66 2.74 -17.73 -24.64
N ASP A 67 1.74 -17.12 -25.26
CA ASP A 67 1.94 -16.15 -26.34
C ASP A 67 2.70 -14.90 -25.86
N SER A 68 2.39 -14.40 -24.67
CA SER A 68 3.11 -13.27 -24.06
C SER A 68 4.57 -13.61 -23.78
N ALA A 69 4.86 -14.84 -23.35
CA ALA A 69 6.22 -15.32 -23.10
C ALA A 69 7.03 -15.49 -24.41
N ASP A 70 6.42 -16.04 -25.46
CA ASP A 70 7.11 -16.38 -26.71
C ASP A 70 7.27 -15.18 -27.64
N ARG A 71 6.25 -14.31 -27.71
CA ARG A 71 6.17 -13.20 -28.68
C ARG A 71 5.75 -11.90 -27.98
N PRO A 72 6.55 -11.41 -27.00
CA PRO A 72 6.16 -10.29 -26.14
C PRO A 72 5.77 -9.02 -26.89
N MET A 73 6.41 -8.75 -28.03
CA MET A 73 6.21 -7.52 -28.82
C MET A 73 5.41 -7.70 -30.12
N THR A 74 5.21 -8.95 -30.57
CA THR A 74 4.61 -9.28 -31.87
C THR A 74 3.37 -10.16 -31.78
N GLY A 75 3.09 -10.76 -30.63
CA GLY A 75 1.87 -11.51 -30.34
C GLY A 75 0.71 -10.61 -29.92
N ARG A 76 -0.18 -11.16 -29.09
CA ARG A 76 -1.40 -10.50 -28.57
C ARG A 76 -1.13 -9.41 -27.55
N LYS A 77 0.06 -9.38 -26.95
CA LYS A 77 0.49 -8.36 -25.96
C LYS A 77 -0.43 -8.30 -24.73
N TRP A 78 -1.02 -9.43 -24.33
CA TRP A 78 -1.94 -9.52 -23.18
C TRP A 78 -1.33 -8.91 -21.91
N TRP A 79 -0.05 -9.19 -21.65
CA TRP A 79 0.70 -8.66 -20.51
C TRP A 79 0.76 -7.12 -20.43
N MET A 80 0.57 -6.38 -21.54
CA MET A 80 0.65 -4.91 -21.54
C MET A 80 -0.59 -4.24 -20.94
N HIS A 81 -1.70 -4.98 -20.81
CA HIS A 81 -3.01 -4.45 -20.42
C HIS A 81 -3.36 -4.71 -18.96
N VAL A 82 -2.36 -4.97 -18.12
CA VAL A 82 -2.54 -5.35 -16.71
C VAL A 82 -1.94 -4.34 -15.74
N ASP A 83 -2.23 -4.49 -14.44
CA ASP A 83 -1.79 -3.54 -13.40
C ASP A 83 -0.25 -3.43 -13.28
N GLU A 84 0.48 -4.55 -13.26
CA GLU A 84 1.95 -4.62 -13.13
C GLU A 84 2.56 -5.34 -14.36
N PRO A 85 2.64 -4.66 -15.52
CA PRO A 85 2.89 -5.31 -16.81
C PRO A 85 4.26 -5.99 -16.92
N TRP A 86 5.34 -5.36 -16.47
CA TRP A 86 6.68 -5.93 -16.61
C TRP A 86 6.87 -7.15 -15.71
N GLN A 87 6.41 -7.09 -14.46
CA GLN A 87 6.41 -8.25 -13.58
C GLN A 87 5.53 -9.38 -14.15
N ALA A 88 4.37 -9.05 -14.73
CA ALA A 88 3.48 -10.03 -15.35
C ALA A 88 4.15 -10.73 -16.53
N LEU A 89 4.86 -9.99 -17.40
CA LEU A 89 5.62 -10.58 -18.49
C LEU A 89 6.72 -11.53 -17.99
N ALA A 90 7.52 -11.09 -17.01
CA ALA A 90 8.58 -11.92 -16.43
C ALA A 90 8.00 -13.20 -15.79
N CYS A 91 6.84 -13.09 -15.12
CA CYS A 91 6.15 -14.26 -14.56
C CYS A 91 5.56 -15.17 -15.65
N CYS A 92 5.05 -14.63 -16.76
CA CYS A 92 4.62 -15.43 -17.92
C CYS A 92 5.79 -16.27 -18.48
N MET A 93 6.98 -15.66 -18.60
CA MET A 93 8.19 -16.35 -19.04
C MET A 93 8.60 -17.48 -18.08
N GLU A 94 8.53 -17.24 -16.76
CA GLU A 94 8.84 -18.27 -15.75
C GLU A 94 7.84 -19.43 -15.81
N ILE A 95 6.53 -19.14 -15.91
CA ILE A 95 5.49 -20.17 -16.05
C ILE A 95 5.70 -20.97 -17.34
N ALA A 96 5.97 -20.31 -18.48
CA ALA A 96 6.21 -20.97 -19.76
C ALA A 96 7.40 -21.93 -19.69
N ARG A 97 8.51 -21.55 -19.04
CA ARG A 97 9.65 -22.44 -18.81
C ARG A 97 9.28 -23.62 -17.91
N ALA A 98 8.56 -23.37 -16.82
CA ALA A 98 8.15 -24.40 -15.88
C ALA A 98 7.22 -25.44 -16.50
N VAL A 99 6.20 -25.03 -17.27
CA VAL A 99 5.25 -25.97 -17.90
C VAL A 99 5.84 -26.75 -19.06
N ARG A 100 6.92 -26.25 -19.68
CA ARG A 100 7.64 -26.93 -20.77
C ARG A 100 8.76 -27.84 -20.26
N ALA A 101 9.08 -27.78 -18.97
CA ALA A 101 10.04 -28.69 -18.36
C ALA A 101 9.49 -30.13 -18.35
N PRO A 102 10.35 -31.17 -18.44
CA PRO A 102 9.91 -32.57 -18.39
C PRO A 102 9.13 -32.92 -17.11
N ASP A 103 9.53 -32.31 -15.99
CA ASP A 103 8.82 -32.36 -14.71
C ASP A 103 8.74 -30.94 -14.13
N PRO A 104 7.56 -30.28 -14.16
CA PRO A 104 7.39 -28.96 -13.58
C PRO A 104 7.71 -28.88 -12.08
N ALA A 105 7.55 -29.97 -11.32
CA ALA A 105 7.87 -29.97 -9.89
C ALA A 105 9.38 -29.91 -9.64
N ALA A 106 10.20 -30.44 -10.55
CA ALA A 106 11.65 -30.40 -10.48
C ALA A 106 12.27 -29.12 -11.08
N TYR A 107 11.49 -28.30 -11.81
CA TYR A 107 11.96 -27.04 -12.38
C TYR A 107 12.49 -26.10 -11.28
N VAL A 108 13.72 -25.64 -11.44
CA VAL A 108 14.38 -24.72 -10.51
C VAL A 108 13.98 -23.29 -10.87
N SER A 109 13.07 -22.72 -10.07
CA SER A 109 12.58 -21.36 -10.24
C SER A 109 13.44 -20.35 -9.49
N HIS A 110 13.67 -19.22 -10.12
CA HIS A 110 14.37 -18.06 -9.56
C HIS A 110 13.42 -16.90 -9.25
N PHE A 111 12.21 -16.95 -9.80
CA PHE A 111 11.23 -15.88 -9.71
C PHE A 111 10.67 -15.69 -8.29
N PRO A 112 10.70 -14.45 -7.74
CA PRO A 112 10.10 -14.16 -6.44
C PRO A 112 8.58 -14.13 -6.50
N VAL A 113 7.91 -14.78 -5.55
CA VAL A 113 6.44 -14.71 -5.39
C VAL A 113 6.09 -13.76 -4.25
N HIS A 114 5.35 -12.69 -4.57
CA HIS A 114 4.93 -11.70 -3.58
C HIS A 114 3.70 -12.16 -2.79
N GLN A 115 3.71 -11.90 -1.48
CA GLN A 115 2.56 -11.97 -0.59
C GLN A 115 2.44 -10.63 0.14
N ASP A 116 1.32 -9.95 -0.02
CA ASP A 116 1.07 -8.65 0.59
C ASP A 116 -0.27 -8.66 1.34
N GLY A 117 -0.31 -7.96 2.47
CA GLY A 117 -1.53 -7.78 3.23
C GLY A 117 -2.44 -6.75 2.56
N SER A 118 -3.75 -6.95 2.66
CA SER A 118 -4.71 -6.06 1.99
C SER A 118 -4.63 -4.62 2.48
N CYS A 119 -4.26 -4.39 3.75
CA CYS A 119 -3.89 -3.08 4.29
C CYS A 119 -3.23 -3.27 5.68
N ASN A 120 -1.90 -3.41 5.73
CA ASN A 120 -1.16 -3.74 6.96
C ASN A 120 -1.46 -2.76 8.11
N GLY A 121 -1.49 -1.45 7.83
CA GLY A 121 -1.80 -0.45 8.84
C GLY A 121 -3.17 -0.65 9.52
N LEU A 122 -4.23 -0.95 8.74
CA LEU A 122 -5.54 -1.26 9.32
C LEU A 122 -5.56 -2.62 10.03
N GLN A 123 -4.79 -3.61 9.56
CA GLN A 123 -4.62 -4.89 10.27
C GLN A 123 -4.01 -4.66 11.66
N HIS A 124 -2.95 -3.85 11.76
CA HIS A 124 -2.37 -3.51 13.05
C HIS A 124 -3.33 -2.75 13.95
N TYR A 125 -4.08 -1.76 13.43
CA TYR A 125 -5.08 -1.07 14.23
C TYR A 125 -6.20 -2.00 14.72
N ALA A 126 -6.73 -2.86 13.85
CA ALA A 126 -7.76 -3.82 14.21
C ALA A 126 -7.25 -4.81 15.28
N ALA A 127 -6.00 -5.26 15.18
CA ALA A 127 -5.37 -6.12 16.17
C ALA A 127 -5.14 -5.42 17.52
N LEU A 128 -4.65 -4.17 17.51
CA LEU A 128 -4.46 -3.35 18.72
C LEU A 128 -5.78 -3.07 19.43
N GLY A 129 -6.80 -2.69 18.65
CA GLY A 129 -8.13 -2.34 19.18
C GLY A 129 -9.04 -3.54 19.43
N ARG A 130 -8.63 -4.75 19.02
CA ARG A 130 -9.48 -5.96 18.99
C ARG A 130 -10.84 -5.72 18.32
N ASP A 131 -10.84 -4.89 17.29
CA ASP A 131 -12.05 -4.49 16.55
C ASP A 131 -12.47 -5.62 15.61
N SER A 132 -13.56 -6.32 15.94
CA SER A 132 -14.01 -7.50 15.19
C SER A 132 -14.49 -7.15 13.78
N VAL A 133 -15.19 -6.01 13.62
CA VAL A 133 -15.67 -5.54 12.31
C VAL A 133 -14.50 -5.10 11.46
N GLY A 134 -13.59 -4.32 12.07
CA GLY A 134 -12.34 -3.92 11.42
C GLY A 134 -11.52 -5.14 10.98
N ALA A 135 -11.32 -6.12 11.88
CA ALA A 135 -10.57 -7.34 11.64
C ALA A 135 -11.16 -8.19 10.49
N ALA A 136 -12.49 -8.33 10.42
CA ALA A 136 -13.15 -8.99 9.30
C ALA A 136 -12.83 -8.29 7.97
N SER A 137 -12.94 -6.95 7.92
CA SER A 137 -12.75 -6.17 6.68
C SER A 137 -11.32 -6.21 6.10
N VAL A 138 -10.33 -6.59 6.91
CA VAL A 138 -8.91 -6.64 6.54
C VAL A 138 -8.30 -8.04 6.64
N ASN A 139 -9.13 -9.08 6.59
CA ASN A 139 -8.72 -10.49 6.50
C ASN A 139 -7.94 -11.02 7.72
N LEU A 140 -8.21 -10.48 8.92
CA LEU A 140 -7.70 -11.08 10.16
C LEU A 140 -8.56 -12.24 10.66
N LEU A 141 -9.85 -12.24 10.31
CA LEU A 141 -10.74 -13.38 10.56
C LEU A 141 -10.73 -14.32 9.35
N PRO A 142 -10.73 -15.65 9.57
CA PRO A 142 -10.85 -16.62 8.48
C PRO A 142 -12.10 -16.38 7.63
N SER A 143 -11.96 -16.52 6.31
CA SER A 143 -13.03 -16.33 5.34
C SER A 143 -12.69 -17.11 4.07
N ASP A 144 -13.71 -17.67 3.40
CA ASP A 144 -13.53 -18.43 2.15
C ASP A 144 -13.14 -17.54 0.97
N VAL A 145 -13.54 -16.26 1.03
CA VAL A 145 -13.22 -15.22 0.05
C VAL A 145 -12.49 -14.06 0.71
N PRO A 146 -11.54 -13.41 0.01
CA PRO A 146 -10.84 -12.25 0.54
C PRO A 146 -11.79 -11.07 0.67
N GLN A 147 -11.81 -10.46 1.85
CA GLN A 147 -12.48 -9.21 2.15
C GLN A 147 -11.65 -8.03 1.61
N ASP A 148 -12.34 -7.00 1.12
CA ASP A 148 -11.72 -5.87 0.45
C ASP A 148 -12.21 -4.55 1.07
N VAL A 149 -11.51 -4.10 2.11
CA VAL A 149 -11.79 -2.85 2.83
C VAL A 149 -12.01 -1.66 1.90
N TYR A 150 -11.27 -1.57 0.79
CA TYR A 150 -11.38 -0.47 -0.16
C TYR A 150 -12.75 -0.44 -0.85
N SER A 151 -13.31 -1.62 -1.14
CA SER A 151 -14.64 -1.74 -1.73
C SER A 151 -15.72 -1.42 -0.71
N GLY A 152 -15.54 -1.81 0.55
CA GLY A 152 -16.42 -1.38 1.66
C GLY A 152 -16.44 0.14 1.82
N VAL A 153 -15.26 0.77 1.84
CA VAL A 153 -15.16 2.24 1.90
C VAL A 153 -15.77 2.90 0.65
N ALA A 154 -15.50 2.40 -0.55
CA ALA A 154 -16.11 2.93 -1.77
C ALA A 154 -17.64 2.86 -1.73
N ALA A 155 -18.21 1.76 -1.24
CA ALA A 155 -19.65 1.61 -1.05
C ALA A 155 -20.20 2.61 -0.03
N GLN A 156 -19.52 2.83 1.09
CA GLN A 156 -19.94 3.81 2.10
C GLN A 156 -19.89 5.25 1.55
N VAL A 157 -18.84 5.61 0.80
CA VAL A 157 -18.74 6.91 0.12
C VAL A 157 -19.87 7.07 -0.90
N GLU A 158 -20.25 6.02 -1.62
CA GLU A 158 -21.38 6.04 -2.55
C GLU A 158 -22.73 6.27 -1.84
N VAL A 159 -22.93 5.74 -0.64
CA VAL A 159 -24.11 6.04 0.19
C VAL A 159 -24.16 7.53 0.54
N PHE A 160 -23.05 8.11 1.01
CA PHE A 160 -22.99 9.55 1.30
C PHE A 160 -23.19 10.41 0.05
N ARG A 161 -22.60 10.01 -1.07
CA ARG A 161 -22.79 10.68 -2.37
C ARG A 161 -24.26 10.71 -2.76
N LYS A 162 -24.97 9.57 -2.69
CA LYS A 162 -26.40 9.50 -3.02
C LYS A 162 -27.25 10.40 -2.12
N GLN A 163 -26.94 10.48 -0.82
CA GLN A 163 -27.65 11.36 0.11
C GLN A 163 -27.44 12.85 -0.23
N ASP A 164 -26.20 13.25 -0.49
CA ASP A 164 -25.88 14.64 -0.84
C ASP A 164 -26.41 15.02 -2.24
N ALA A 165 -26.40 14.10 -3.19
CA ALA A 165 -26.99 14.29 -4.53
C ALA A 165 -28.50 14.54 -4.45
N LYS A 166 -29.23 13.80 -3.60
CA LYS A 166 -30.65 14.03 -3.30
C LYS A 166 -30.93 15.38 -2.64
N ARG A 167 -29.97 15.92 -1.89
CA ARG A 167 -30.02 17.26 -1.28
C ARG A 167 -29.64 18.38 -2.25
N GLY A 168 -29.36 18.07 -3.52
CA GLY A 168 -29.00 19.06 -4.54
C GLY A 168 -27.52 19.47 -4.54
N VAL A 169 -26.63 18.71 -3.88
CA VAL A 169 -25.18 18.98 -3.94
C VAL A 169 -24.63 18.61 -5.31
N ARG A 170 -24.31 19.62 -6.13
CA ARG A 170 -23.88 19.48 -7.53
C ARG A 170 -22.71 18.49 -7.70
N VAL A 171 -21.66 18.63 -6.90
CA VAL A 171 -20.49 17.73 -6.99
C VAL A 171 -20.84 16.27 -6.73
N ALA A 172 -21.81 15.99 -5.85
CA ALA A 172 -22.24 14.63 -5.54
C ALA A 172 -23.06 14.01 -6.69
N GLN A 173 -23.79 14.83 -7.47
CA GLN A 173 -24.50 14.39 -8.67
C GLN A 173 -23.51 14.02 -9.78
N VAL A 174 -22.51 14.87 -10.03
CA VAL A 174 -21.46 14.65 -11.04
C VAL A 174 -20.63 13.40 -10.74
N LEU A 175 -20.44 13.07 -9.46
CA LEU A 175 -19.67 11.90 -9.02
C LEU A 175 -20.38 10.54 -9.21
N GLU A 176 -21.61 10.52 -9.72
CA GLU A 176 -22.33 9.28 -9.98
C GLU A 176 -21.57 8.37 -10.95
N GLY A 177 -21.34 7.11 -10.56
CA GLY A 177 -20.61 6.13 -11.37
C GLY A 177 -19.08 6.23 -11.29
N PHE A 178 -18.51 7.28 -10.69
CA PHE A 178 -17.06 7.49 -10.63
C PHE A 178 -16.41 7.04 -9.31
N ILE A 179 -17.20 6.67 -8.30
CA ILE A 179 -16.69 6.18 -7.00
C ILE A 179 -16.27 4.72 -7.14
N SER A 180 -15.00 4.50 -7.48
CA SER A 180 -14.42 3.17 -7.65
C SER A 180 -13.38 2.84 -6.58
N ARG A 181 -13.11 1.53 -6.43
CA ARG A 181 -12.01 1.01 -5.60
C ARG A 181 -10.68 1.70 -5.93
N LYS A 182 -10.38 1.90 -7.23
CA LYS A 182 -9.13 2.52 -7.69
C LYS A 182 -8.99 3.97 -7.21
N VAL A 183 -10.08 4.72 -7.16
CA VAL A 183 -10.10 6.13 -6.71
C VAL A 183 -9.84 6.24 -5.22
N VAL A 184 -10.45 5.38 -4.39
CA VAL A 184 -10.33 5.48 -2.92
C VAL A 184 -9.13 4.73 -2.33
N LYS A 185 -8.59 3.70 -3.02
CA LYS A 185 -7.57 2.78 -2.49
C LYS A 185 -6.38 3.52 -1.89
N GLN A 186 -5.77 4.43 -2.65
CA GLN A 186 -4.54 5.12 -2.21
C GLN A 186 -4.79 5.97 -0.96
N THR A 187 -5.92 6.66 -0.90
CA THR A 187 -6.28 7.49 0.26
C THR A 187 -6.55 6.63 1.48
N VAL A 188 -7.32 5.54 1.35
CA VAL A 188 -7.54 4.60 2.44
C VAL A 188 -6.23 4.00 2.96
N MET A 189 -5.33 3.59 2.05
CA MET A 189 -4.00 3.06 2.42
C MET A 189 -3.16 4.06 3.20
N THR A 190 -3.23 5.34 2.86
CA THR A 190 -2.29 6.33 3.41
C THR A 190 -2.85 7.11 4.59
N VAL A 191 -4.17 7.14 4.79
CA VAL A 191 -4.80 7.75 5.97
C VAL A 191 -4.39 7.04 7.26
N VAL A 192 -4.26 5.72 7.24
CA VAL A 192 -3.72 4.98 8.40
C VAL A 192 -2.27 5.33 8.71
N TYR A 193 -1.54 5.80 7.70
CA TYR A 193 -0.19 6.34 7.83
C TYR A 193 -0.17 7.87 7.92
N GLY A 194 -1.25 8.48 8.43
CA GLY A 194 -1.25 9.87 8.88
C GLY A 194 -1.32 10.88 7.74
N VAL A 195 -1.70 10.46 6.52
CA VAL A 195 -2.00 11.41 5.45
C VAL A 195 -3.13 12.34 5.87
N THR A 196 -2.92 13.64 5.68
CA THR A 196 -3.91 14.67 5.96
C THR A 196 -4.96 14.73 4.85
N ARG A 197 -6.08 15.41 5.10
CA ARG A 197 -7.08 15.68 4.06
C ARG A 197 -6.48 16.35 2.82
N TYR A 198 -5.46 17.21 2.96
CA TYR A 198 -4.78 17.82 1.83
C TYR A 198 -4.01 16.78 0.99
N GLY A 199 -3.23 15.91 1.64
CA GLY A 199 -2.51 14.84 0.94
C GLY A 199 -3.46 13.84 0.28
N GLY A 200 -4.53 13.44 0.97
CA GLY A 200 -5.56 12.55 0.44
C GLY A 200 -6.28 13.16 -0.76
N ARG A 201 -6.60 14.47 -0.71
CA ARG A 201 -7.19 15.21 -1.83
C ARG A 201 -6.32 15.13 -3.08
N LEU A 202 -5.01 15.37 -2.96
CA LEU A 202 -4.07 15.30 -4.09
C LEU A 202 -4.00 13.90 -4.70
N GLN A 203 -4.08 12.84 -3.88
CA GLN A 203 -4.11 11.46 -4.36
C GLN A 203 -5.38 11.17 -5.16
N ILE A 204 -6.55 11.56 -4.62
CA ILE A 204 -7.85 11.41 -5.31
C ILE A 204 -7.87 12.23 -6.59
N GLU A 205 -7.39 13.47 -6.55
CA GLU A 205 -7.30 14.35 -7.72
C GLU A 205 -6.51 13.67 -8.85
N ARG A 206 -5.36 13.06 -8.53
CA ARG A 206 -4.56 12.32 -9.51
C ARG A 206 -5.33 11.15 -10.11
N ARG A 207 -6.09 10.39 -9.31
CA ARG A 207 -6.91 9.27 -9.80
C ARG A 207 -8.09 9.75 -10.67
N LEU A 208 -8.71 10.88 -10.34
CA LEU A 208 -9.80 11.44 -11.14
C LEU A 208 -9.31 11.97 -12.49
N ARG A 209 -8.12 12.56 -12.56
CA ARG A 209 -7.51 13.02 -13.82
C ARG A 209 -7.19 11.89 -14.80
N GLU A 210 -7.05 10.65 -14.31
CA GLU A 210 -6.84 9.46 -15.15
C GLU A 210 -8.14 8.96 -15.80
N LEU A 211 -9.31 9.45 -15.37
CA LEU A 211 -10.61 9.07 -15.93
C LEU A 211 -10.98 10.03 -17.06
N SER A 212 -10.86 9.58 -18.31
CA SER A 212 -11.19 10.36 -19.50
C SER A 212 -12.65 10.85 -19.51
N ASP A 213 -13.54 10.03 -18.98
CA ASP A 213 -14.98 10.25 -19.04
C ASP A 213 -15.50 11.10 -17.86
N PHE A 214 -14.61 11.46 -16.93
CA PHE A 214 -14.95 12.31 -15.79
C PHE A 214 -14.87 13.80 -16.18
N PRO A 215 -15.88 14.63 -15.84
CA PRO A 215 -15.86 16.08 -16.08
C PRO A 215 -14.67 16.78 -15.40
N GLN A 216 -13.68 17.16 -16.18
CA GLN A 216 -12.38 17.63 -15.67
C GLN A 216 -12.48 18.96 -14.91
N GLU A 217 -13.50 19.77 -15.20
CA GLU A 217 -13.78 21.03 -14.49
C GLU A 217 -14.19 20.81 -13.02
N PHE A 218 -14.69 19.62 -12.67
CA PHE A 218 -15.10 19.28 -11.30
C PHE A 218 -13.99 18.61 -10.49
N VAL A 219 -12.83 18.29 -11.07
CA VAL A 219 -11.77 17.52 -10.41
C VAL A 219 -11.38 18.10 -9.06
N TRP A 220 -11.22 19.42 -8.96
CA TRP A 220 -10.85 20.06 -7.71
C TRP A 220 -11.94 19.92 -6.63
N GLU A 221 -13.18 20.27 -6.96
CA GLU A 221 -14.33 20.18 -6.04
C GLU A 221 -14.62 18.72 -5.64
N ALA A 222 -14.59 17.81 -6.61
CA ALA A 222 -14.79 16.38 -6.43
C ALA A 222 -13.72 15.76 -5.52
N SER A 223 -12.45 16.14 -5.70
CA SER A 223 -11.36 15.67 -4.84
C SER A 223 -11.55 16.11 -3.38
N HIS A 224 -12.02 17.35 -3.16
CA HIS A 224 -12.33 17.88 -1.83
C HIS A 224 -13.52 17.16 -1.19
N TYR A 225 -14.57 16.92 -1.97
CA TYR A 225 -15.75 16.18 -1.52
C TYR A 225 -15.38 14.74 -1.13
N LEU A 226 -14.74 14.01 -2.04
CA LEU A 226 -14.41 12.60 -1.85
C LEU A 226 -13.45 12.39 -0.69
N VAL A 227 -12.40 13.22 -0.52
CA VAL A 227 -11.50 13.03 0.62
C VAL A 227 -12.25 13.21 1.95
N ARG A 228 -13.21 14.13 2.02
CA ARG A 228 -14.03 14.31 3.23
C ARG A 228 -14.86 13.06 3.49
N GLN A 229 -15.52 12.52 2.47
CA GLN A 229 -16.36 11.33 2.61
C GLN A 229 -15.55 10.06 2.91
N VAL A 230 -14.34 9.90 2.36
CA VAL A 230 -13.44 8.79 2.68
C VAL A 230 -13.04 8.84 4.16
N PHE A 231 -12.65 10.01 4.68
CA PHE A 231 -12.32 10.16 6.10
C PHE A 231 -13.53 9.87 7.00
N ASN A 232 -14.72 10.37 6.64
CA ASN A 232 -15.95 10.09 7.38
C ASN A 232 -16.27 8.59 7.38
N SER A 233 -16.14 7.91 6.23
CA SER A 233 -16.39 6.47 6.08
C SER A 233 -15.44 5.66 6.96
N LEU A 234 -14.14 6.01 6.97
CA LEU A 234 -13.15 5.34 7.82
C LEU A 234 -13.44 5.55 9.30
N GLN A 235 -13.91 6.74 9.71
CA GLN A 235 -14.28 7.01 11.09
C GLN A 235 -15.51 6.23 11.56
N GLU A 236 -16.46 5.95 10.67
CA GLU A 236 -17.64 5.16 10.97
C GLU A 236 -17.33 3.66 11.00
N MET A 237 -16.53 3.18 10.04
CA MET A 237 -16.19 1.76 9.91
C MET A 237 -15.17 1.26 10.94
N PHE A 238 -14.31 2.14 11.47
CA PHE A 238 -13.17 1.76 12.32
C PHE A 238 -13.10 2.56 13.62
N SER A 239 -14.07 2.33 14.50
CA SER A 239 -14.16 3.03 15.79
C SER A 239 -12.93 2.78 16.69
N GLY A 240 -12.42 1.55 16.73
CA GLY A 240 -11.21 1.20 17.48
C GLY A 240 -9.96 1.90 16.96
N THR A 241 -9.80 1.93 15.63
CA THR A 241 -8.71 2.68 14.96
C THR A 241 -8.75 4.15 15.33
N ARG A 242 -9.92 4.77 15.27
CA ARG A 242 -10.11 6.19 15.62
C ARG A 242 -9.75 6.48 17.08
N ALA A 243 -10.17 5.63 18.01
CA ALA A 243 -9.87 5.79 19.43
C ALA A 243 -8.35 5.74 19.69
N ILE A 244 -7.66 4.76 19.10
CA ILE A 244 -6.20 4.61 19.23
C ILE A 244 -5.47 5.80 18.60
N GLN A 245 -5.85 6.21 17.39
CA GLN A 245 -5.25 7.38 16.74
C GLN A 245 -5.42 8.64 17.58
N HIS A 246 -6.61 8.86 18.13
CA HIS A 246 -6.88 10.01 19.01
C HIS A 246 -6.04 9.95 20.28
N TRP A 247 -5.94 8.78 20.92
CA TRP A 247 -5.11 8.61 22.12
C TRP A 247 -3.63 8.88 21.85
N LEU A 248 -3.07 8.33 20.75
CA LEU A 248 -1.69 8.59 20.34
C LEU A 248 -1.49 10.09 20.05
N THR A 249 -2.41 10.69 19.30
CA THR A 249 -2.40 12.12 18.96
C THR A 249 -2.35 13.00 20.21
N GLU A 250 -3.27 12.83 21.16
CA GLU A 250 -3.28 13.66 22.37
C GLU A 250 -2.09 13.36 23.30
N SER A 251 -1.63 12.11 23.39
CA SER A 251 -0.41 11.76 24.14
C SER A 251 0.82 12.49 23.58
N ALA A 252 1.03 12.42 22.27
CA ALA A 252 2.14 13.12 21.61
C ALA A 252 2.03 14.63 21.74
N ARG A 253 0.81 15.18 21.71
CA ARG A 253 0.57 16.60 21.99
C ARG A 253 1.08 16.95 23.38
N LEU A 254 0.61 16.27 24.43
CA LEU A 254 0.97 16.58 25.81
C LEU A 254 2.47 16.44 26.06
N ILE A 255 3.10 15.36 25.58
CA ILE A 255 4.55 15.13 25.67
C ILE A 255 5.33 16.28 25.00
N ALA A 256 4.94 16.67 23.79
CA ALA A 256 5.63 17.77 23.10
C ALA A 256 5.43 19.13 23.79
N HIS A 257 4.32 19.35 24.52
CA HIS A 257 4.11 20.56 25.31
C HIS A 257 5.00 20.63 26.56
N THR A 258 5.46 19.49 27.10
CA THR A 258 6.47 19.49 28.19
C THR A 258 7.87 19.82 27.68
N GLY A 259 8.06 19.98 26.37
CA GLY A 259 9.34 20.29 25.74
C GLY A 259 10.16 19.06 25.35
N SER A 260 9.59 17.85 25.42
CA SER A 260 10.26 16.61 25.06
C SER A 260 9.76 16.03 23.73
N ALA A 261 10.66 15.45 22.93
CA ALA A 261 10.26 14.71 21.73
C ALA A 261 9.58 13.39 22.13
N VAL A 262 8.66 12.91 21.29
CA VAL A 262 8.02 11.61 21.50
C VAL A 262 9.03 10.50 21.21
N GLN A 263 9.13 9.55 22.12
CA GLN A 263 10.01 8.39 22.02
C GLN A 263 9.31 7.13 22.56
N TRP A 264 9.63 5.98 21.97
CA TRP A 264 9.13 4.68 22.40
C TRP A 264 10.14 3.58 22.04
N VAL A 265 9.87 2.36 22.50
CA VAL A 265 10.66 1.17 22.16
C VAL A 265 9.76 0.20 21.42
N THR A 266 10.24 -0.33 20.29
CA THR A 266 9.52 -1.36 19.52
C THR A 266 9.41 -2.66 20.33
N PRO A 267 8.48 -3.57 19.96
CA PRO A 267 8.44 -4.91 20.55
C PRO A 267 9.74 -5.71 20.42
N LEU A 268 10.66 -5.30 19.52
CA LEU A 268 11.98 -5.90 19.33
C LEU A 268 13.10 -5.21 20.13
N GLY A 269 12.78 -4.25 21.00
CA GLY A 269 13.76 -3.55 21.82
C GLY A 269 14.49 -2.40 21.10
N ILE A 270 14.09 -2.06 19.87
CA ILE A 270 14.71 -0.96 19.11
C ILE A 270 14.10 0.38 19.57
N PRO A 271 14.92 1.35 20.05
CA PRO A 271 14.43 2.67 20.44
C PRO A 271 14.09 3.52 19.20
N ILE A 272 12.98 4.25 19.26
CA ILE A 272 12.54 5.18 18.22
C ILE A 272 12.29 6.55 18.86
N ILE A 273 12.80 7.60 18.20
CA ILE A 273 12.65 8.99 18.60
C ILE A 273 12.15 9.77 17.39
N GLN A 274 11.08 10.56 17.56
CA GLN A 274 10.62 11.46 16.50
C GLN A 274 11.54 12.69 16.41
N PRO A 275 12.23 12.93 15.28
CA PRO A 275 13.24 13.98 15.17
C PRO A 275 12.65 15.38 15.00
N TYR A 276 11.34 15.56 15.16
CA TYR A 276 10.63 16.77 14.75
C TYR A 276 10.82 17.91 15.76
N HIS A 277 11.76 18.79 15.47
CA HIS A 277 12.02 20.01 16.23
C HIS A 277 11.70 21.26 15.40
N GLN A 278 11.69 22.43 16.03
CA GLN A 278 11.58 23.70 15.31
C GLN A 278 12.83 23.92 14.45
N ASP A 279 12.63 24.51 13.26
CA ASP A 279 13.74 24.73 12.33
C ASP A 279 14.64 25.83 12.88
N ALA A 280 15.93 25.53 13.06
CA ALA A 280 16.95 26.54 13.27
C ALA A 280 17.42 27.04 11.90
N LYS A 281 17.29 28.34 11.65
CA LYS A 281 17.78 28.98 10.43
C LYS A 281 19.15 29.58 10.68
N VAL A 282 20.14 29.15 9.91
CA VAL A 282 21.48 29.71 9.92
C VAL A 282 21.71 30.44 8.60
N LEU A 283 21.90 31.74 8.67
CA LEU A 283 22.28 32.56 7.52
C LEU A 283 23.80 32.60 7.43
N ILE A 284 24.35 32.10 6.33
CA ILE A 284 25.78 32.19 6.00
C ILE A 284 25.91 33.22 4.88
N ALA A 285 26.42 34.40 5.21
CA ALA A 285 26.73 35.42 4.22
C ALA A 285 27.94 34.97 3.39
N GLY A 286 27.74 34.74 2.10
CA GLY A 286 28.80 34.48 1.13
C GLY A 286 29.11 35.71 0.29
N GLY A 287 30.25 35.70 -0.41
CA GLY A 287 30.70 36.86 -1.21
C GLY A 287 29.79 37.23 -2.39
N MET A 288 29.07 36.27 -2.98
CA MET A 288 28.12 36.52 -4.09
C MET A 288 26.65 36.40 -3.68
N GLN A 289 26.34 35.60 -2.66
CA GLN A 289 24.98 35.42 -2.15
C GLN A 289 25.02 34.93 -0.71
N SER A 290 23.97 35.21 0.05
CA SER A 290 23.77 34.64 1.37
C SER A 290 22.97 33.34 1.26
N LEU A 291 23.47 32.27 1.86
CA LEU A 291 22.81 30.97 1.92
C LEU A 291 22.08 30.84 3.26
N THR A 292 20.81 30.45 3.23
CA THR A 292 20.04 30.12 4.44
C THR A 292 19.94 28.61 4.56
N PHE A 293 20.57 28.03 5.59
CA PHE A 293 20.40 26.63 5.94
C PHE A 293 19.30 26.52 6.99
N SER A 294 18.38 25.57 6.80
CA SER A 294 17.37 25.23 7.81
C SER A 294 17.65 23.82 8.32
N GLN A 295 17.96 23.68 9.60
CA GLN A 295 18.18 22.39 10.25
C GLN A 295 16.94 22.01 11.04
N SER A 296 16.25 20.95 10.60
CA SER A 296 14.96 20.49 11.17
C SER A 296 15.10 19.35 12.20
N GLY A 297 16.33 18.92 12.48
CA GLY A 297 16.67 17.81 13.38
C GLY A 297 17.58 18.19 14.54
N ASP A 298 17.76 19.48 14.81
CA ASP A 298 18.52 19.93 15.99
C ASP A 298 17.72 19.63 17.27
N THR A 299 18.19 18.67 18.05
CA THR A 299 17.55 18.21 19.29
C THR A 299 17.67 19.22 20.44
N SER A 300 18.48 20.29 20.27
CA SER A 300 18.52 21.40 21.22
C SER A 300 17.33 22.35 21.06
N GLN A 301 16.69 22.36 19.89
CA GLN A 301 15.49 23.17 19.64
C GLN A 301 14.27 22.58 20.33
N LYS A 302 13.25 23.41 20.56
CA LYS A 302 11.97 22.91 21.10
C LYS A 302 11.30 21.95 20.11
N PRO A 303 10.66 20.86 20.58
CA PRO A 303 9.89 19.98 19.71
C PRO A 303 8.81 20.74 18.94
N ASN A 304 8.63 20.41 17.66
CA ASN A 304 7.53 20.92 16.87
C ASN A 304 6.25 20.14 17.24
N THR A 305 5.46 20.69 18.16
CA THR A 305 4.24 20.05 18.70
C THR A 305 3.28 19.57 17.61
N LEU A 306 3.11 20.33 16.53
CA LEU A 306 2.22 19.93 15.42
C LEU A 306 2.75 18.70 14.67
N LYS A 307 4.04 18.67 14.32
CA LYS A 307 4.67 17.53 13.63
C LYS A 307 4.75 16.30 14.54
N GLN A 308 5.10 16.49 15.82
CA GLN A 308 5.14 15.41 16.82
C GLN A 308 3.78 14.72 16.91
N ARG A 309 2.72 15.50 17.19
CA ARG A 309 1.34 15.00 17.29
C ARG A 309 0.88 14.27 16.04
N ASN A 310 1.01 14.90 14.87
CA ASN A 310 0.45 14.34 13.63
C ASN A 310 1.28 13.15 13.12
N GLY A 311 2.57 13.09 13.45
CA GLY A 311 3.46 12.02 13.02
C GLY A 311 3.51 10.82 13.97
N PHE A 312 3.04 10.93 15.21
CA PHE A 312 3.15 9.82 16.16
C PHE A 312 2.31 8.58 15.76
N PRO A 313 0.99 8.70 15.47
CA PRO A 313 0.21 7.55 15.03
C PRO A 313 0.80 6.78 13.84
N PRO A 314 1.21 7.42 12.74
CA PRO A 314 1.76 6.69 11.60
C PRO A 314 3.14 6.11 11.85
N ASN A 315 4.02 6.83 12.56
CA ASN A 315 5.34 6.30 12.91
C ASN A 315 5.23 5.09 13.84
N PHE A 316 4.27 5.10 14.76
CA PHE A 316 4.00 3.97 15.64
C PHE A 316 3.55 2.74 14.84
N ILE A 317 2.59 2.88 13.93
CA ILE A 317 2.14 1.76 13.07
C ILE A 317 3.25 1.27 12.14
N HIS A 318 4.03 2.16 11.53
CA HIS A 318 5.19 1.76 10.73
C HIS A 318 6.23 0.99 11.57
N SER A 319 6.38 1.32 12.85
CA SER A 319 7.27 0.58 13.74
C SER A 319 6.76 -0.84 14.03
N LEU A 320 5.44 -1.05 14.06
CA LEU A 320 4.83 -2.37 14.20
C LEU A 320 4.92 -3.17 12.90
N ASP A 321 4.66 -2.55 11.74
CA ASP A 321 4.86 -3.14 10.41
C ASP A 321 6.30 -3.66 10.29
N SER A 322 7.28 -2.82 10.65
CA SER A 322 8.70 -3.18 10.61
C SER A 322 9.02 -4.32 11.59
N SER A 323 8.47 -4.29 12.81
CA SER A 323 8.69 -5.34 13.80
C SER A 323 8.14 -6.69 13.33
N HIS A 324 6.94 -6.68 12.74
CA HIS A 324 6.31 -7.87 12.16
C HIS A 324 7.12 -8.42 10.98
N MET A 325 7.58 -7.57 10.07
CA MET A 325 8.43 -7.98 8.95
C MET A 325 9.77 -8.56 9.43
N MET A 326 10.44 -7.92 10.40
CA MET A 326 11.70 -8.42 10.96
C MET A 326 11.53 -9.78 11.64
N LEU A 327 10.46 -9.97 12.43
CA LEU A 327 10.15 -11.27 13.03
C LEU A 327 9.92 -12.34 11.97
N THR A 328 9.15 -12.01 10.92
CA THR A 328 8.89 -12.92 9.81
C THR A 328 10.17 -13.31 9.10
N ALA A 329 11.03 -12.33 8.76
CA ALA A 329 12.32 -12.56 8.11
C ALA A 329 13.23 -13.49 8.94
N LEU A 330 13.36 -13.24 10.25
CA LEU A 330 14.18 -14.07 11.13
C LEU A 330 13.67 -15.52 11.21
N HIS A 331 12.35 -15.71 11.31
CA HIS A 331 11.77 -17.06 11.36
C HIS A 331 11.84 -17.78 9.99
N CYS A 332 11.69 -17.06 8.88
CA CYS A 332 11.92 -17.57 7.53
C CYS A 332 13.37 -18.03 7.35
N TYR A 333 14.34 -17.23 7.78
CA TYR A 333 15.76 -17.57 7.73
C TYR A 333 16.08 -18.85 8.52
N ARG A 334 15.54 -18.99 9.74
CA ARG A 334 15.69 -20.21 10.56
C ARG A 334 15.12 -21.46 9.90
N LYS A 335 14.16 -21.30 8.98
CA LYS A 335 13.57 -22.39 8.18
C LYS A 335 14.25 -22.58 6.82
N GLY A 336 15.34 -21.87 6.54
CA GLY A 336 16.05 -21.95 5.25
C GLY A 336 15.25 -21.39 4.08
N LEU A 337 14.44 -20.35 4.31
CA LEU A 337 13.73 -19.62 3.27
C LEU A 337 14.47 -18.33 2.91
N THR A 338 14.53 -18.01 1.61
CA THR A 338 14.96 -16.70 1.12
C THR A 338 13.80 -15.72 1.27
N PHE A 339 14.02 -14.59 1.94
CA PHE A 339 13.00 -13.57 2.23
C PHE A 339 13.56 -12.18 1.92
N VAL A 340 12.74 -11.32 1.29
CA VAL A 340 13.06 -9.92 0.95
C VAL A 340 11.87 -9.01 1.22
#